data_AF-E3RHB4-F1
#
_entry.id   AF-E3RHB4-F1
#
_cell.length_a   1.000
_cell.length_b   1.000
_cell.length_c   1.000
_cell.angle_alpha   90.00
_cell.angle_beta   90.00
_cell.angle_gamma   90.00
#
_symmetry.space_group_name_H-M   'P 1'
#
loop_
_entity.id
_entity.type
_entity.pdbx_description
1 polymer ?
#
loop_
_entity_poly.entity_id
_entity_poly.type
_entity_poly.pdbx_seq_one_letter_code
_entity_poly.pdbx_strand_id
1 'polypeptide(L)'
;NPSSEFSKKGGIPPGSSKNKKNSPKASSTLPKKSRPPENLALWLQFNGFTPRPDARFSKEFSRLAQHCKWDKEDCKKYRILLFDPEFDGHCDDDASSLESWQLLCHLCSINPAPDSIPKCKNALDSIFVNIYKAENAKLTGKPHLPFKTFQEFLHYTMKPGNRYPLKKAKKDEQKRIFLKRLKGDATQ
;
A
#
# COMPACT_ATOMS: atom_id res chain seq x y z
N ASN A 1 -1.42 14.89 56.18
CA ASN A 1 -1.22 15.52 54.86
C ASN A 1 -0.47 14.56 53.96
N PRO A 2 -1.19 13.90 53.04
CA PRO A 2 -0.77 13.88 51.64
C PRO A 2 -1.92 14.18 50.66
N SER A 3 -1.63 15.12 49.75
CA SER A 3 -2.22 15.33 48.42
C SER A 3 -1.99 14.10 47.51
N SER A 4 -2.69 13.85 46.41
CA SER A 4 -3.86 14.43 45.76
C SER A 4 -4.35 13.44 44.69
N GLU A 5 -5.66 13.48 44.50
CA GLU A 5 -6.53 13.07 43.40
C GLU A 5 -6.00 12.52 42.07
N PHE A 6 -6.66 11.42 41.72
CA PHE A 6 -7.02 10.89 40.40
C PHE A 6 -8.08 11.77 39.71
N SER A 7 -7.96 12.03 38.39
CA SER A 7 -8.97 11.68 37.35
C SER A 7 -9.10 12.63 36.15
N LYS A 8 -8.90 12.03 34.97
CA LYS A 8 -9.77 11.98 33.76
C LYS A 8 -10.05 13.22 32.87
N LYS A 9 -9.84 12.90 31.56
CA LYS A 9 -10.70 13.08 30.36
C LYS A 9 -10.58 14.39 29.55
N GLY A 10 -10.02 14.21 28.34
CA GLY A 10 -10.70 14.35 27.04
C GLY A 10 -11.16 15.74 26.57
N GLY A 11 -10.66 16.19 25.42
CA GLY A 11 -11.24 17.30 24.66
C GLY A 11 -10.61 17.51 23.28
N ILE A 12 -11.42 17.33 22.22
CA ILE A 12 -11.19 17.85 20.86
C ILE A 12 -11.73 19.29 20.82
N PRO A 13 -11.10 20.26 20.13
CA PRO A 13 -11.68 21.59 19.97
C PRO A 13 -12.52 21.75 18.67
N PRO A 14 -13.52 22.66 18.67
CA PRO A 14 -14.53 22.80 17.61
C PRO A 14 -14.21 23.89 16.57
N GLY A 15 -14.98 23.93 15.47
CA GLY A 15 -14.82 24.87 14.35
C GLY A 15 -15.86 25.99 14.24
N SER A 16 -15.67 26.88 13.24
CA SER A 16 -16.63 27.82 12.56
C SER A 16 -15.82 28.92 11.82
N SER A 17 -16.19 29.61 10.72
CA SER A 17 -17.33 29.63 9.80
C SER A 17 -16.99 30.45 8.51
N LYS A 18 -17.47 29.97 7.35
CA LYS A 18 -17.98 30.62 6.09
C LYS A 18 -17.56 32.04 5.62
N ASN A 19 -17.23 32.18 4.31
CA ASN A 19 -17.91 33.12 3.38
C ASN A 19 -17.74 32.79 1.87
N LYS A 20 -18.63 33.35 1.03
CA LYS A 20 -19.08 32.97 -0.35
C LYS A 20 -18.30 33.57 -1.56
N LYS A 21 -18.37 32.82 -2.69
CA LYS A 21 -18.52 33.21 -4.13
C LYS A 21 -17.40 33.93 -4.90
N ASN A 22 -16.85 33.27 -5.94
CA ASN A 22 -17.10 33.55 -7.37
C ASN A 22 -16.21 32.68 -8.28
N SER A 23 -16.78 32.14 -9.37
CA SER A 23 -16.05 31.56 -10.50
C SER A 23 -15.74 32.66 -11.53
N PRO A 24 -14.63 32.56 -12.28
CA PRO A 24 -14.78 32.09 -13.67
C PRO A 24 -13.70 31.09 -14.12
N LYS A 25 -14.07 30.36 -15.17
CA LYS A 25 -13.28 29.38 -15.95
C LYS A 25 -11.91 29.94 -16.36
N ALA A 26 -10.84 29.20 -16.07
CA ALA A 26 -9.62 29.20 -16.87
C ALA A 26 -8.99 27.80 -16.83
N SER A 27 -8.93 27.18 -17.99
CA SER A 27 -8.11 26.02 -18.33
C SER A 27 -6.65 26.27 -17.97
N SER A 28 -6.05 25.38 -17.18
CA SER A 28 -4.59 25.22 -17.11
C SER A 28 -4.21 23.75 -16.98
N THR A 29 -3.82 23.20 -18.12
CA THR A 29 -2.93 22.06 -18.28
C THR A 29 -1.62 22.32 -17.51
N LEU A 30 -1.12 21.35 -16.73
CA LEU A 30 0.31 21.00 -16.49
C LEU A 30 0.46 20.03 -15.26
N PRO A 31 1.62 19.34 -15.11
CA PRO A 31 1.72 17.89 -14.93
C PRO A 31 1.60 17.47 -13.46
N LYS A 32 0.97 16.31 -13.20
CA LYS A 32 1.01 15.67 -11.87
C LYS A 32 2.41 15.11 -11.63
N LYS A 33 3.30 16.01 -11.19
CA LYS A 33 4.57 15.75 -10.54
C LYS A 33 4.35 14.76 -9.38
N SER A 34 5.29 13.82 -9.26
CA SER A 34 5.53 12.93 -8.12
C SER A 34 5.09 13.53 -6.79
N ARG A 35 4.07 12.94 -6.16
CA ARG A 35 3.62 13.31 -4.82
C ARG A 35 4.75 12.97 -3.82
N PRO A 36 5.21 13.90 -2.95
CA PRO A 36 6.19 13.61 -1.90
C PRO A 36 5.62 12.58 -0.89
N PRO A 37 6.44 11.95 -0.03
CA PRO A 37 6.03 10.83 0.80
C PRO A 37 5.08 11.29 1.91
N GLU A 38 3.78 11.25 1.65
CA GLU A 38 2.69 11.48 2.64
C GLU A 38 2.82 10.56 3.88
N ASN A 39 3.70 9.56 3.85
CA ASN A 39 3.99 8.69 4.97
C ASN A 39 4.95 9.28 6.03
N LEU A 40 5.79 10.27 5.72
CA LEU A 40 6.92 10.67 6.60
C LEU A 40 6.46 11.04 8.03
N ALA A 41 5.28 11.62 8.17
CA ALA A 41 4.68 11.97 9.46
C ALA A 41 4.45 10.74 10.38
N LEU A 42 4.20 9.55 9.83
CA LEU A 42 4.06 8.32 10.61
C LEU A 42 5.41 7.77 11.07
N TRP A 43 6.45 7.94 10.26
CA TRP A 43 7.80 7.49 10.59
C TRP A 43 8.43 8.35 11.69
N LEU A 44 8.05 9.63 11.78
CA LEU A 44 8.52 10.56 12.81
C LEU A 44 7.91 10.30 14.19
N GLN A 45 6.89 9.42 14.30
CA GLN A 45 6.31 9.03 15.59
C GLN A 45 7.22 8.09 16.41
N PHE A 46 8.24 7.50 15.78
CA PHE A 46 9.17 6.60 16.44
C PHE A 46 10.36 7.36 17.01
N ASN A 47 10.39 7.47 18.34
CA ASN A 47 11.37 8.29 19.04
C ASN A 47 12.82 7.84 18.73
N GLY A 48 13.69 8.81 18.43
CA GLY A 48 15.08 8.54 18.08
C GLY A 48 15.31 7.94 16.68
N PHE A 49 14.29 7.86 15.84
CA PHE A 49 14.42 7.40 14.45
C PHE A 49 14.29 8.56 13.46
N THR A 50 15.29 8.75 12.60
CA THR A 50 15.27 9.77 11.53
C THR A 50 15.09 9.10 10.17
N PRO A 51 13.91 9.18 9.52
CA PRO A 51 13.65 8.55 8.24
C PRO A 51 14.47 9.18 7.09
N ARG A 52 14.94 8.33 6.18
CA ARG A 52 15.67 8.69 4.97
C ARG A 52 14.72 8.67 3.78
N PRO A 53 14.35 9.84 3.23
CA PRO A 53 13.34 9.94 2.17
C PRO A 53 13.79 9.32 0.83
N ASP A 54 15.09 9.09 0.65
CA ASP A 54 15.71 8.49 -0.53
C ASP A 54 15.81 6.95 -0.44
N ALA A 55 15.56 6.37 0.74
CA ALA A 55 15.67 4.92 0.95
C ALA A 55 14.43 4.15 0.45
N ARG A 56 14.67 2.95 -0.10
CA ARG A 56 13.58 2.01 -0.43
C ARG A 56 12.81 1.62 0.83
N PHE A 57 11.48 1.63 0.78
CA PHE A 57 10.59 1.26 1.89
C PHE A 57 11.05 0.01 2.66
N SER A 58 11.37 -1.08 1.95
CA SER A 58 11.76 -2.33 2.62
C SER A 58 13.05 -2.19 3.43
N LYS A 59 14.05 -1.46 2.92
CA LYS A 59 15.31 -1.20 3.64
C LYS A 59 15.07 -0.30 4.83
N GLU A 60 14.27 0.74 4.64
CA GLU A 60 13.99 1.73 5.67
C GLU A 60 13.13 1.16 6.80
N PHE A 61 12.15 0.34 6.45
CA PHE A 61 11.34 -0.42 7.40
C PHE A 61 12.20 -1.39 8.21
N SER A 62 13.13 -2.11 7.58
CA SER A 62 14.05 -2.98 8.31
C SER A 62 14.91 -2.20 9.30
N ARG A 63 15.36 -0.99 8.95
CA ARG A 63 16.12 -0.10 9.83
C ARG A 63 15.29 0.33 11.04
N LEU A 64 14.04 0.71 10.80
CA LEU A 64 13.10 1.06 11.87
C LEU A 64 12.76 -0.13 12.78
N ALA A 65 12.51 -1.31 12.21
CA ALA A 65 12.22 -2.52 12.97
C ALA A 65 13.39 -2.93 13.88
N GLN A 66 14.63 -2.76 13.42
CA GLN A 66 15.83 -2.97 14.23
C GLN A 66 15.94 -1.94 15.36
N HIS A 67 15.69 -0.66 15.06
CA HIS A 67 15.71 0.43 16.05
C HIS A 67 14.68 0.21 17.16
N CYS A 68 13.46 -0.15 16.80
CA CYS A 68 12.37 -0.42 17.75
C CYS A 68 12.41 -1.83 18.35
N LYS A 69 13.35 -2.69 17.95
CA LYS A 69 13.47 -4.10 18.37
C LYS A 69 12.17 -4.89 18.20
N TRP A 70 11.48 -4.67 17.08
CA TRP A 70 10.19 -5.31 16.82
C TRP A 70 10.32 -6.82 16.62
N ASP A 71 9.39 -7.55 17.22
CA ASP A 71 9.20 -8.96 16.94
C ASP A 71 8.47 -9.18 15.58
N LYS A 72 8.17 -10.45 15.27
CA LYS A 72 7.51 -10.80 14.00
C LYS A 72 6.10 -10.23 13.88
N GLU A 73 5.35 -10.11 14.98
CA GLU A 73 3.97 -9.62 14.97
C GLU A 73 3.94 -8.09 14.88
N ASP A 74 4.81 -7.40 15.60
CA ASP A 74 5.03 -5.97 15.45
C ASP A 74 5.49 -5.62 14.04
N CYS A 75 6.43 -6.38 13.49
CA CYS A 75 6.87 -6.20 12.11
C CYS A 75 5.71 -6.32 11.12
N LYS A 76 4.80 -7.29 11.28
CA LYS A 76 3.61 -7.40 10.41
C LYS A 76 2.69 -6.20 10.57
N LYS A 77 2.40 -5.79 11.80
CA LYS A 77 1.47 -4.69 12.11
C LYS A 77 1.97 -3.37 11.53
N TYR A 78 3.18 -2.97 11.90
CA TYR A 78 3.74 -1.67 11.53
C TYR A 78 4.16 -1.60 10.07
N ARG A 79 4.51 -2.73 9.44
CA ARG A 79 4.80 -2.74 8.00
C ARG A 79 3.62 -2.28 7.19
N ILE A 80 2.41 -2.60 7.61
CA ILE A 80 1.25 -2.17 6.86
C ILE A 80 0.90 -0.74 7.19
N LEU A 81 0.90 -0.37 8.47
CA LEU A 81 0.66 1.01 8.89
C LEU A 81 1.57 2.00 8.14
N LEU A 82 2.84 1.63 7.96
CA LEU A 82 3.83 2.46 7.29
C LEU A 82 3.89 2.25 5.78
N PHE A 83 3.34 1.16 5.22
CA PHE A 83 3.32 0.97 3.77
C PHE A 83 2.07 1.59 3.16
N ASP A 84 0.94 1.45 3.84
CA ASP A 84 -0.39 1.79 3.36
C ASP A 84 -1.20 2.42 4.52
N PRO A 85 -0.86 3.66 4.91
CA PRO A 85 -1.42 4.33 6.08
C PRO A 85 -2.89 4.73 5.89
N GLU A 86 -3.31 4.88 4.62
CA GLU A 86 -4.66 5.23 4.22
C GLU A 86 -5.56 3.99 4.04
N PHE A 87 -5.03 2.77 4.25
CA PHE A 87 -5.84 1.55 4.24
C PHE A 87 -6.74 1.49 5.48
N ASP A 88 -7.84 2.23 5.46
CA ASP A 88 -8.95 2.17 6.41
C ASP A 88 -9.85 0.93 6.19
N GLY A 89 -9.61 0.16 5.12
CA GLY A 89 -10.41 -0.98 4.72
C GLY A 89 -11.54 -0.63 3.75
N HIS A 90 -11.59 0.61 3.26
CA HIS A 90 -12.35 0.99 2.09
C HIS A 90 -11.74 0.34 0.86
N CYS A 91 -12.59 -0.36 0.11
CA CYS A 91 -12.23 -0.97 -1.16
C CYS A 91 -12.40 0.15 -2.19
N ASP A 92 -11.31 0.65 -2.78
CA ASP A 92 -11.40 1.70 -3.78
C ASP A 92 -12.33 1.26 -4.93
N ASP A 93 -13.17 2.18 -5.41
CA ASP A 93 -14.05 2.03 -6.58
C ASP A 93 -13.28 1.61 -7.85
N ASP A 94 -11.96 1.66 -7.80
CA ASP A 94 -11.00 1.15 -8.79
C ASP A 94 -11.29 -0.28 -9.28
N ALA A 95 -11.84 -1.14 -8.43
CA ALA A 95 -12.21 -2.50 -8.85
C ALA A 95 -13.36 -2.52 -9.88
N SER A 96 -14.19 -1.48 -9.94
CA SER A 96 -15.29 -1.33 -10.91
C SER A 96 -14.87 -0.69 -12.23
N SER A 97 -13.70 -0.03 -12.27
CA SER A 97 -13.23 0.73 -13.44
C SER A 97 -12.31 -0.09 -14.35
N LEU A 98 -12.69 -0.23 -15.63
CA LEU A 98 -11.84 -0.87 -16.64
C LEU A 98 -10.48 -0.17 -16.78
N GLU A 99 -10.46 1.17 -16.74
CA GLU A 99 -9.23 1.94 -16.86
C GLU A 99 -8.23 1.63 -15.73
N SER A 100 -8.74 1.42 -14.51
CA SER A 100 -7.91 1.03 -13.37
C SER A 100 -7.29 -0.36 -13.56
N TRP A 101 -8.07 -1.32 -14.08
CA TRP A 101 -7.56 -2.66 -14.43
C TRP A 101 -6.55 -2.64 -15.57
N GLN A 102 -6.77 -1.81 -16.59
CA GLN A 102 -5.83 -1.66 -17.71
C GLN A 102 -4.53 -0.99 -17.28
N LEU A 103 -4.61 0.04 -16.43
CA LEU A 103 -3.45 0.65 -15.81
C LEU A 103 -2.65 -0.38 -15.01
N LEU A 104 -3.32 -1.21 -14.22
CA LEU A 104 -2.67 -2.29 -13.46
C LEU A 104 -2.00 -3.32 -14.40
N CYS A 105 -2.64 -3.68 -15.51
CA CYS A 105 -2.05 -4.53 -16.55
C CYS A 105 -0.75 -3.92 -17.09
N HIS A 106 -0.78 -2.63 -17.48
CA HIS A 106 0.41 -1.93 -17.98
C HIS A 106 1.53 -1.85 -16.93
N LEU A 107 1.18 -1.56 -15.68
CA LEU A 107 2.13 -1.53 -14.57
C LEU A 107 2.71 -2.92 -14.26
N CYS A 108 2.01 -3.99 -14.61
CA CYS A 108 2.50 -5.36 -14.55
C CYS A 108 3.12 -5.85 -15.87
N SER A 109 3.45 -4.93 -16.79
CA SER A 109 4.08 -5.22 -18.08
C SER A 109 3.25 -6.09 -19.02
N ILE A 110 1.92 -6.07 -18.88
CA ILE A 110 0.97 -6.67 -19.82
C ILE A 110 0.62 -5.60 -20.87
N ASN A 111 1.04 -5.82 -22.11
CA ASN A 111 0.82 -4.90 -23.22
C ASN A 111 0.55 -5.70 -24.52
N PRO A 112 -0.53 -5.41 -25.27
CA PRO A 112 -1.60 -4.45 -24.94
C PRO A 112 -2.42 -4.88 -23.72
N ALA A 113 -2.92 -3.90 -22.96
CA ALA A 113 -3.85 -4.19 -21.89
C ALA A 113 -5.18 -4.68 -22.50
N PRO A 114 -5.81 -5.72 -21.94
CA PRO A 114 -7.08 -6.22 -22.46
C PRO A 114 -8.20 -5.17 -22.42
N ASP A 115 -9.21 -5.35 -23.26
CA ASP A 115 -10.35 -4.45 -23.45
C ASP A 115 -11.52 -4.67 -22.47
N SER A 116 -11.38 -5.61 -21.52
CA SER A 116 -12.43 -5.89 -20.52
C SER A 116 -11.88 -6.28 -19.17
N ILE A 117 -12.64 -6.01 -18.11
CA ILE A 117 -12.28 -6.31 -16.72
C ILE A 117 -12.00 -7.81 -16.52
N PRO A 118 -12.85 -8.76 -17.00
CA PRO A 118 -12.56 -10.18 -16.85
C PRO A 118 -11.27 -10.60 -17.55
N LYS A 119 -10.98 -10.07 -18.74
CA LYS A 119 -9.74 -10.38 -19.46
C LYS A 119 -8.52 -9.81 -18.72
N CYS A 120 -8.61 -8.59 -18.17
CA CYS A 120 -7.56 -8.02 -17.33
C CYS A 120 -7.30 -8.87 -16.08
N LYS A 121 -8.35 -9.27 -15.37
CA LYS A 121 -8.27 -10.15 -14.20
C LYS A 121 -7.57 -11.46 -14.54
N ASN A 122 -7.96 -12.11 -15.63
CA ASN A 122 -7.33 -13.36 -16.07
C ASN A 122 -5.85 -13.17 -16.45
N ALA A 123 -5.52 -12.09 -17.16
CA ALA A 123 -4.13 -11.79 -17.53
C ALA A 123 -3.26 -11.54 -16.28
N LEU A 124 -3.77 -10.76 -15.32
CA LEU A 124 -3.09 -10.50 -14.04
C LEU A 124 -2.99 -11.75 -13.15
N ASP A 125 -3.98 -12.64 -13.18
CA ASP A 125 -3.91 -13.92 -12.47
C ASP A 125 -2.92 -14.90 -13.12
N SER A 126 -2.63 -14.76 -14.41
CA SER A 126 -1.65 -15.64 -15.08
C SER A 126 -0.19 -15.31 -14.74
N ILE A 127 0.08 -14.12 -14.21
CA ILE A 127 1.44 -13.66 -13.93
C ILE A 127 1.84 -13.83 -12.47
N PHE A 128 3.15 -13.87 -12.23
CA PHE A 128 3.72 -13.93 -10.89
C PHE A 128 4.23 -12.54 -10.50
N VAL A 129 3.46 -11.82 -9.67
CA VAL A 129 3.84 -10.50 -9.12
C VAL A 129 3.53 -10.48 -7.63
N ASN A 130 4.45 -9.91 -6.85
CA ASN A 130 4.23 -9.67 -5.42
C ASN A 130 3.39 -8.40 -5.23
N ILE A 131 2.42 -8.42 -4.31
CA ILE A 131 1.53 -7.27 -4.06
C ILE A 131 2.32 -5.98 -3.76
N TYR A 132 3.38 -6.02 -2.94
CA TYR A 132 4.19 -4.81 -2.69
C TYR A 132 4.86 -4.27 -3.95
N LYS A 133 5.22 -5.14 -4.90
CA LYS A 133 5.79 -4.72 -6.20
C LYS A 133 4.73 -4.09 -7.09
N ALA A 134 3.51 -4.61 -7.10
CA ALA A 134 2.38 -4.01 -7.82
C ALA A 134 2.03 -2.62 -7.24
N GLU A 135 1.93 -2.50 -5.93
CA GLU A 135 1.67 -1.22 -5.25
C GLU A 135 2.80 -0.21 -5.49
N ASN A 136 4.06 -0.65 -5.41
CA ASN A 136 5.18 0.22 -5.75
C ASN A 136 5.16 0.68 -7.22
N ALA A 137 4.69 -0.16 -8.14
CA ALA A 137 4.53 0.22 -9.55
C ALA A 137 3.43 1.30 -9.70
N LYS A 138 2.30 1.17 -8.99
CA LYS A 138 1.25 2.20 -8.92
C LYS A 138 1.82 3.53 -8.40
N LEU A 139 2.53 3.50 -7.28
CA LEU A 139 3.11 4.69 -6.64
C LEU A 139 4.15 5.40 -7.52
N THR A 140 5.00 4.62 -8.19
CA THR A 140 6.11 5.20 -8.99
C THR A 140 5.72 5.48 -10.44
N GLY A 141 4.59 4.97 -10.90
CA GLY A 141 4.20 4.94 -12.31
C GLY A 141 5.13 4.10 -13.19
N LYS A 142 6.08 3.36 -12.61
CA LYS A 142 7.07 2.57 -13.34
C LYS A 142 6.63 1.11 -13.40
N PRO A 143 6.46 0.55 -14.62
CA PRO A 143 6.11 -0.85 -14.76
C PRO A 143 7.09 -1.78 -14.06
N HIS A 144 6.55 -2.83 -13.46
CA HIS A 144 7.29 -3.92 -12.88
C HIS A 144 7.23 -5.15 -13.80
N LEU A 145 8.39 -5.77 -14.01
CA LEU A 145 8.49 -7.04 -14.72
C LEU A 145 8.06 -8.18 -13.78
N PRO A 146 7.08 -9.02 -14.17
CA PRO A 146 6.70 -10.21 -13.44
C PRO A 146 7.87 -11.17 -13.25
N PHE A 147 7.81 -12.00 -12.21
CA PHE A 147 8.72 -13.13 -12.06
C PHE A 147 8.49 -14.13 -13.19
N LYS A 148 9.56 -14.73 -13.71
CA LYS A 148 9.47 -15.65 -14.85
C LYS A 148 8.89 -16.99 -14.44
N THR A 149 9.15 -17.40 -13.21
CA THR A 149 8.71 -18.69 -12.68
C THR A 149 8.03 -18.53 -11.32
N PHE A 150 7.16 -19.49 -11.02
CA PHE A 150 6.53 -19.57 -9.70
C PHE A 150 7.58 -19.73 -8.59
N GLN A 151 8.67 -20.48 -8.83
CA GLN A 151 9.75 -20.68 -7.86
C GLN A 151 10.48 -19.38 -7.51
N GLU A 152 10.77 -18.53 -8.51
CA GLU A 152 11.34 -17.19 -8.26
C GLU A 152 10.41 -16.32 -7.41
N PHE A 153 9.11 -16.32 -7.75
CA PHE A 153 8.09 -15.61 -6.99
C PHE A 153 7.99 -16.09 -5.55
N LEU A 154 8.00 -17.41 -5.33
CA LEU A 154 7.99 -18.00 -3.99
C LEU A 154 9.24 -17.64 -3.21
N HIS A 155 10.43 -17.87 -3.78
CA HIS A 155 11.69 -17.56 -3.12
C HIS A 155 11.78 -16.09 -2.73
N TYR A 156 11.29 -15.18 -3.58
CA TYR A 156 11.22 -13.76 -3.24
C TYR A 156 10.19 -13.47 -2.14
N THR A 157 8.97 -13.96 -2.31
CA THR A 157 7.82 -13.62 -1.44
C THR A 157 7.95 -14.24 -0.06
N MET A 158 8.56 -15.42 0.06
CA MET A 158 8.70 -16.14 1.33
C MET A 158 9.72 -15.49 2.29
N LYS A 159 10.61 -14.61 1.78
CA LYS A 159 11.56 -13.86 2.61
C LYS A 159 10.83 -12.98 3.64
N PRO A 160 11.37 -12.82 4.86
CA PRO A 160 10.80 -11.91 5.86
C PRO A 160 10.60 -10.51 5.28
N GLY A 161 9.41 -9.94 5.50
CA GLY A 161 9.03 -8.63 4.97
C GLY A 161 8.46 -8.62 3.55
N ASN A 162 8.61 -9.68 2.76
CA ASN A 162 8.08 -9.69 1.39
C ASN A 162 6.66 -10.25 1.27
N ARG A 163 6.06 -10.74 2.35
CA ARG A 163 4.67 -11.21 2.37
C ARG A 163 3.71 -10.09 2.68
N TYR A 164 2.73 -9.91 1.82
CA TYR A 164 1.60 -9.03 2.10
C TYR A 164 0.60 -9.75 3.01
N PRO A 165 -0.04 -9.07 3.98
CA PRO A 165 -0.99 -9.71 4.89
C PRO A 165 -2.23 -10.23 4.16
N LEU A 166 -2.50 -11.53 4.30
CA LEU A 166 -3.60 -12.22 3.61
C LEU A 166 -4.96 -11.57 3.89
N LYS A 167 -5.26 -11.22 5.15
CA LYS A 167 -6.54 -10.61 5.53
C LYS A 167 -6.80 -9.29 4.80
N LYS A 168 -5.75 -8.50 4.53
CA LYS A 168 -5.88 -7.24 3.79
C LYS A 168 -5.98 -7.48 2.29
N ALA A 169 -5.20 -8.42 1.74
CA ALA A 169 -5.28 -8.73 0.32
C ALA A 169 -6.65 -9.27 -0.08
N LYS A 170 -7.31 -10.01 0.81
CA LYS A 170 -8.67 -10.53 0.55
C LYS A 170 -9.76 -9.46 0.55
N LYS A 171 -9.54 -8.31 1.18
CA LYS A 171 -10.52 -7.21 1.27
C LYS A 171 -10.54 -6.33 0.01
N ASP A 172 -9.48 -6.39 -0.79
CA ASP A 172 -9.29 -5.56 -1.99
C ASP A 172 -9.23 -6.48 -3.21
N GLU A 173 -10.09 -6.24 -4.20
CA GLU A 173 -10.20 -7.14 -5.35
C GLU A 173 -8.94 -7.16 -6.23
N GLN A 174 -8.30 -5.99 -6.45
CA GLN A 174 -7.08 -5.88 -7.24
C GLN A 174 -5.90 -6.52 -6.52
N LYS A 175 -5.81 -6.42 -5.19
CA LYS A 175 -4.76 -7.10 -4.40
C LYS A 175 -5.02 -8.61 -4.34
N ARG A 176 -6.28 -9.04 -4.29
CA ARG A 176 -6.69 -10.45 -4.22
C ARG A 176 -6.24 -11.26 -5.43
N ILE A 177 -6.22 -10.66 -6.64
CA ILE A 177 -5.83 -11.35 -7.89
C ILE A 177 -4.37 -11.84 -7.87
N PHE A 178 -3.51 -11.20 -7.08
CA PHE A 178 -2.09 -11.56 -6.98
C PHE A 178 -1.82 -12.66 -5.93
N LEU A 179 -2.85 -13.10 -5.20
CA LEU A 179 -2.70 -14.20 -4.26
C LEU A 179 -2.53 -15.52 -5.01
N LYS A 180 -1.36 -16.13 -4.89
CA LYS A 180 -1.11 -17.48 -5.41
C LYS A 180 -1.22 -18.52 -4.31
N ARG A 181 -1.96 -19.60 -4.59
CA ARG A 181 -2.00 -20.76 -3.70
C ARG A 181 -0.62 -21.41 -3.69
N LEU A 182 -0.08 -21.64 -2.49
CA LEU A 182 1.05 -22.52 -2.30
C LEU A 182 0.49 -23.95 -2.43
N LYS A 183 0.87 -24.71 -3.46
CA LYS A 183 0.55 -26.15 -3.48
C LYS A 183 1.27 -26.78 -2.28
N GLY A 184 0.49 -27.17 -1.27
CA GLY A 184 0.98 -27.69 0.01
C GLY A 184 -0.15 -27.95 1.02
N ASP A 185 -1.24 -27.18 0.96
CA ASP A 185 -2.44 -27.50 1.75
C ASP A 185 -3.35 -28.39 0.90
N ALA A 186 -3.15 -29.70 1.07
CA ALA A 186 -4.15 -30.70 0.72
C ALA A 186 -5.48 -30.27 1.35
N THR A 187 -6.42 -29.94 0.47
CA THR A 187 -7.84 -29.91 0.82
C THR A 187 -8.22 -31.33 1.21
N GLN A 188 -8.50 -31.53 2.49
CA GLN A 188 -9.62 -32.38 2.92
C GLN A 188 -10.63 -31.47 3.60
#